data_AF-A0A218QF66-F1
#
_entry.id   AF-A0A218QF66-F1
#
_cell.length_a   1.000
_cell.length_b   1.000
_cell.length_c   1.000
_cell.angle_alpha   90.00
_cell.angle_beta   90.00
_cell.angle_gamma   90.00
#
_symmetry.space_group_name_H-M   'P 1'
#
loop_
_entity.id
_entity.type
_entity.pdbx_description
1 polymer ?
#
loop_
_entity_poly.entity_id
_entity_poly.type
_entity_poly.pdbx_seq_one_letter_code
_entity_poly.pdbx_strand_id
1 'polypeptide(L)'
;MLQLSHYPAAIAQAAQRVNEVDSQLMAVQHQINRFEGNADRVSAFESDLKNDAQRKARRFEVLLVNQEYQKSIDTLIRLTAEKQNAIAHLEYLRNQFSVAKLEARLAIVQQINDFEARELVGL
;
A
#
# COMPACT_ATOMS: atom_id res chain seq x y z
N MET A 1 17.37 -4.06 -16.37
CA MET A 1 16.23 -3.16 -16.69
C MET A 1 15.20 -3.95 -17.50
N LEU A 2 13.91 -3.71 -17.27
CA LEU A 2 12.83 -4.26 -18.11
C LEU A 2 12.86 -3.62 -19.51
N GLN A 3 12.37 -4.33 -20.52
CA GLN A 3 12.10 -3.72 -21.83
C GLN A 3 10.95 -2.71 -21.71
N LEU A 4 11.02 -1.62 -22.48
CA LEU A 4 10.06 -0.52 -22.46
C LEU A 4 8.59 -0.99 -22.59
N SER A 5 8.35 -2.00 -23.42
CA SER A 5 7.03 -2.59 -23.66
C SER A 5 6.43 -3.30 -22.44
N HIS A 6 7.25 -3.75 -21.48
CA HIS A 6 6.78 -4.50 -20.32
C HIS A 6 6.40 -3.62 -19.12
N TYR A 7 6.88 -2.37 -19.06
CA TYR A 7 6.57 -1.46 -17.95
C TYR A 7 5.07 -1.20 -17.75
N PRO A 8 4.25 -0.97 -18.80
CA PRO A 8 2.82 -0.74 -18.61
C PRO A 8 2.13 -1.89 -17.86
N ALA A 9 2.41 -3.14 -18.25
CA ALA A 9 1.83 -4.31 -17.60
C ALA A 9 2.34 -4.47 -16.17
N ALA A 10 3.65 -4.31 -15.94
CA ALA A 10 4.25 -4.41 -14.60
C ALA A 10 3.72 -3.33 -13.64
N ILE A 11 3.59 -2.08 -14.11
CA ILE A 11 3.02 -0.97 -13.33
C ILE A 11 1.55 -1.25 -13.00
N ALA A 12 0.77 -1.75 -13.97
CA ALA A 12 -0.63 -2.09 -13.73
C ALA A 12 -0.78 -3.20 -12.67
N GLN A 13 0.04 -4.26 -12.75
CA GLN A 13 0.05 -5.34 -11.76
C GLN A 13 0.46 -4.84 -10.37
N ALA A 14 1.49 -3.99 -10.28
CA ALA A 14 1.90 -3.40 -9.00
C ALA A 14 0.81 -2.49 -8.41
N ALA A 15 0.12 -1.71 -9.24
CA ALA A 15 -1.01 -0.88 -8.81
C ALA A 15 -2.20 -1.74 -8.32
N GLN A 16 -2.49 -2.84 -9.02
CA GLN A 16 -3.50 -3.79 -8.56
C GLN A 16 -3.15 -4.38 -7.20
N ARG A 17 -1.87 -4.72 -6.96
CA ARG A 17 -1.42 -5.22 -5.67
C ARG A 17 -1.67 -4.21 -4.54
N VAL A 18 -1.40 -2.93 -4.77
CA VAL A 18 -1.73 -1.87 -3.80
C VAL A 18 -3.22 -1.87 -3.47
N ASN A 19 -4.08 -1.95 -4.47
CA ASN A 19 -5.54 -1.95 -4.29
C ASN A 19 -6.04 -3.19 -3.52
N GLU A 20 -5.46 -4.37 -3.78
CA GLU A 20 -5.79 -5.59 -3.06
C GLU A 20 -5.47 -5.48 -1.57
N VAL A 21 -4.27 -4.97 -1.23
CA VAL A 21 -3.87 -4.78 0.17
C VAL A 21 -4.76 -3.72 0.83
N ASP A 22 -5.15 -2.67 0.09
CA ASP A 22 -6.05 -1.64 0.61
C ASP A 22 -7.45 -2.20 0.93
N SER A 23 -7.98 -3.06 0.05
CA SER A 23 -9.25 -3.75 0.30
C SER A 23 -9.17 -4.65 1.54
N GLN A 24 -8.05 -5.36 1.72
CA GLN A 24 -7.82 -6.18 2.91
C GLN A 24 -7.73 -5.33 4.19
N LEU A 25 -7.07 -4.17 4.14
CA LEU A 25 -7.02 -3.21 5.23
C LEU A 25 -8.43 -2.72 5.62
N MET A 26 -9.26 -2.36 4.65
CA MET A 26 -10.64 -1.94 4.92
C MET A 26 -11.44 -3.05 5.60
N ALA A 27 -11.31 -4.30 5.14
CA ALA A 27 -11.99 -5.45 5.73
C ALA A 27 -11.58 -5.67 7.21
N VAL A 28 -10.28 -5.61 7.49
CA VAL A 28 -9.74 -5.75 8.85
C VAL A 28 -10.18 -4.58 9.74
N GLN A 29 -10.19 -3.35 9.23
CA GLN A 29 -10.68 -2.19 9.98
C GLN A 29 -12.16 -2.34 10.34
N HIS A 30 -12.99 -2.83 9.42
CA HIS A 30 -14.39 -3.13 9.73
C HIS A 30 -14.52 -4.19 10.82
N GLN A 31 -13.67 -5.22 10.82
CA GLN A 31 -13.66 -6.24 11.86
C GLN A 31 -13.26 -5.67 13.23
N ILE A 32 -12.22 -4.83 13.28
CA ILE A 32 -11.79 -4.10 14.48
C ILE A 32 -12.95 -3.27 15.04
N ASN A 33 -13.60 -2.46 14.20
CA ASN A 33 -14.71 -1.61 14.61
C ASN A 33 -15.88 -2.42 15.21
N ARG A 34 -16.12 -3.64 14.72
CA ARG A 34 -17.14 -4.54 15.29
C ARG A 34 -16.77 -5.01 16.70
N PHE A 35 -15.51 -5.36 16.94
CA PHE A 35 -15.05 -5.74 18.27
C PHE A 35 -15.10 -4.57 19.25
N GLU A 36 -14.67 -3.39 18.81
CA GLU A 36 -14.75 -2.17 19.61
C GLU A 36 -16.19 -1.80 19.95
N GLY A 37 -17.10 -1.82 18.97
CA GLY A 37 -18.52 -1.56 19.21
C GLY A 37 -19.16 -2.58 20.16
N ASN A 38 -18.72 -3.85 20.13
CA ASN A 38 -19.18 -4.83 21.12
C ASN A 38 -18.62 -4.54 22.52
N ALA A 39 -17.36 -4.13 22.65
CA ALA A 39 -16.78 -3.73 23.93
C ALA A 39 -17.44 -2.47 24.50
N ASP A 40 -17.79 -1.52 23.64
CA ASP A 40 -18.57 -0.33 24.00
C ASP A 40 -19.94 -0.73 24.53
N ARG A 41 -20.63 -1.65 23.84
CA ARG A 41 -21.91 -2.19 24.30
C ARG A 41 -21.78 -2.85 25.67
N VAL A 42 -20.78 -3.71 25.88
CA VAL A 42 -20.57 -4.38 27.18
C VAL A 42 -20.37 -3.36 28.30
N SER A 43 -19.48 -2.37 28.10
CA SER A 43 -19.22 -1.35 29.12
C SER A 43 -20.40 -0.39 29.34
N ALA A 44 -21.26 -0.16 28.34
CA ALA A 44 -22.44 0.68 28.47
C ALA A 44 -23.55 0.04 29.33
N PHE A 45 -23.70 -1.28 29.28
CA PHE A 45 -24.76 -2.01 29.99
C PHE A 45 -24.34 -2.58 31.36
N GLU A 46 -23.11 -2.32 31.80
CA GLU A 46 -22.61 -2.77 33.10
C GLU A 46 -22.95 -1.75 34.19
N SER A 47 -23.91 -2.12 35.06
CA SER A 47 -24.52 -1.23 36.07
C SER A 47 -23.56 -0.71 37.13
N ASP A 48 -22.45 -1.43 37.36
CA ASP A 48 -21.49 -1.10 38.42
C ASP A 48 -20.50 0.00 38.00
N LEU A 49 -20.49 0.39 36.72
CA LEU A 49 -19.62 1.43 36.18
C LEU A 49 -20.26 2.82 36.34
N LYS A 50 -19.77 3.55 37.36
CA LYS A 50 -20.29 4.84 37.83
C LYS A 50 -19.74 6.04 37.07
N ASN A 51 -18.63 5.89 36.35
CA ASN A 51 -17.99 6.98 35.62
C ASN A 51 -17.34 6.53 34.31
N ASP A 52 -16.93 7.50 33.49
CA ASP A 52 -16.31 7.27 32.18
C ASP A 52 -14.96 6.54 32.27
N ALA A 53 -14.17 6.80 33.32
CA ALA A 53 -12.89 6.11 33.51
C ALA A 53 -13.10 4.61 33.73
N GLN A 54 -14.12 4.22 34.51
CA GLN A 54 -14.50 2.82 34.73
C GLN A 54 -15.01 2.17 33.44
N ARG A 55 -15.78 2.89 32.61
CA ARG A 55 -16.22 2.40 31.29
C ARG A 55 -15.07 2.16 30.34
N LYS A 56 -14.11 3.09 30.28
CA LYS A 56 -12.89 2.94 29.46
C LYS A 56 -12.01 1.80 29.93
N ALA A 57 -11.81 1.66 31.25
CA ALA A 57 -11.07 0.53 31.83
C ALA A 57 -11.74 -0.80 31.48
N ARG A 58 -13.07 -0.87 31.60
CA ARG A 58 -13.81 -2.09 31.27
C ARG A 58 -13.74 -2.43 29.78
N ARG A 59 -13.93 -1.44 28.91
CA ARG A 59 -13.77 -1.60 27.46
C ARG A 59 -12.39 -2.15 27.13
N PHE A 60 -11.34 -1.61 27.76
CA PHE A 60 -9.97 -2.09 27.59
C PHE A 60 -9.82 -3.55 28.03
N GLU A 61 -10.33 -3.94 29.20
CA GLU A 61 -10.29 -5.34 29.67
C GLU A 61 -10.95 -6.30 28.67
N VAL A 62 -12.14 -5.95 28.16
CA VAL A 62 -12.89 -6.76 27.19
C VAL A 62 -12.08 -6.95 25.90
N LEU A 63 -11.43 -5.90 25.40
CA LEU A 63 -10.60 -5.96 24.20
C LEU A 63 -9.28 -6.70 24.44
N LEU A 64 -8.70 -6.56 25.63
CA LEU A 64 -7.42 -7.18 26.00
C LEU A 64 -7.48 -8.71 25.94
N VAL A 65 -8.57 -9.29 26.43
CA VAL A 65 -8.75 -10.76 26.44
C VAL A 65 -9.32 -11.32 25.12
N ASN A 66 -9.75 -10.45 24.20
CA ASN A 66 -10.28 -10.86 22.91
C ASN A 66 -9.14 -11.18 21.93
N GLN A 67 -8.81 -12.47 21.79
CA GLN A 67 -7.73 -12.93 20.91
C GLN A 67 -7.95 -12.57 19.44
N GLU A 68 -9.20 -12.58 18.95
CA GLU A 68 -9.49 -12.22 17.56
C GLU A 68 -9.30 -10.73 17.30
N TYR A 69 -9.61 -9.88 18.28
CA TYR A 69 -9.28 -8.45 18.22
C TYR A 69 -7.77 -8.22 18.16
N GLN A 70 -6.99 -8.89 19.02
CA GLN A 70 -5.52 -8.78 19.00
C GLN A 70 -4.94 -9.22 17.65
N LYS A 71 -5.40 -10.37 17.11
CA LYS A 71 -5.01 -10.84 15.77
C LYS A 71 -5.40 -9.84 14.67
N SER A 72 -6.56 -9.21 14.76
CA SER A 72 -6.96 -8.18 13.80
C SER A 72 -6.05 -6.95 13.86
N ILE A 73 -5.63 -6.52 15.06
CA ILE A 73 -4.65 -5.43 15.23
C ILE A 73 -3.29 -5.81 14.63
N ASP A 74 -2.78 -6.99 14.91
CA ASP A 74 -1.51 -7.47 14.34
C ASP A 74 -1.59 -7.56 12.80
N THR A 75 -2.73 -8.03 12.29
CA THR A 75 -2.99 -8.11 10.86
C THR A 75 -3.05 -6.72 10.23
N LEU A 76 -3.69 -5.74 10.89
CA LEU A 76 -3.74 -4.35 10.44
C LEU A 76 -2.32 -3.76 10.34
N ILE A 77 -1.48 -3.97 11.35
CA ILE A 77 -0.09 -3.51 11.37
C ILE A 77 0.69 -4.11 10.20
N ARG A 78 0.60 -5.43 10.02
CA ARG A 78 1.28 -6.14 8.93
C ARG A 78 0.83 -5.64 7.56
N LEU A 79 -0.48 -5.55 7.32
CA LEU A 79 -1.02 -5.09 6.04
C LEU A 79 -0.69 -3.61 5.78
N THR A 80 -0.57 -2.79 6.82
CA THR A 80 -0.14 -1.40 6.68
C THR A 80 1.29 -1.33 6.16
N ALA A 81 2.20 -2.12 6.73
CA ALA A 81 3.57 -2.22 6.24
C ALA A 81 3.62 -2.78 4.80
N GLU A 82 2.82 -3.80 4.52
CA GLU A 82 2.73 -4.40 3.18
C GLU A 82 2.22 -3.40 2.13
N LYS A 83 1.23 -2.57 2.46
CA LYS A 83 0.73 -1.50 1.59
C LYS A 83 1.85 -0.51 1.26
N GLN A 84 2.62 -0.09 2.26
CA GLN A 84 3.74 0.84 2.04
C GLN A 84 4.80 0.21 1.12
N ASN A 85 5.11 -1.07 1.30
CA ASN A 85 6.04 -1.78 0.41
C ASN A 85 5.50 -1.90 -1.02
N ALA A 86 4.21 -2.20 -1.19
CA ALA A 86 3.58 -2.26 -2.51
C ALA A 86 3.60 -0.90 -3.22
N ILE A 87 3.34 0.19 -2.49
CA ILE A 87 3.43 1.57 -3.01
C ILE A 87 4.87 1.88 -3.43
N ALA A 88 5.85 1.58 -2.57
CA ALA A 88 7.25 1.78 -2.90
C ALA A 88 7.67 1.02 -4.16
N HIS A 89 7.19 -0.22 -4.34
CA HIS A 89 7.45 -1.01 -5.54
C HIS A 89 6.82 -0.40 -6.80
N LEU A 90 5.57 0.06 -6.70
CA LEU A 90 4.89 0.76 -7.81
C LEU A 90 5.66 2.02 -8.24
N GLU A 91 6.08 2.84 -7.28
CA GLU A 91 6.84 4.06 -7.55
C GLU A 91 8.22 3.74 -8.12
N TYR A 92 8.86 2.69 -7.65
CA TYR A 92 10.12 2.20 -8.22
C TYR A 92 9.97 1.87 -9.71
N LEU A 93 8.92 1.13 -10.10
CA LEU A 93 8.65 0.80 -11.51
C LEU A 93 8.36 2.04 -12.36
N ARG A 94 7.60 3.02 -11.83
CA ARG A 94 7.32 4.30 -12.50
C ARG A 94 8.58 5.12 -12.73
N ASN A 95 9.47 5.14 -11.75
CA ASN A 95 10.76 5.83 -11.84
C ASN A 95 11.67 5.13 -12.86
N GLN A 96 11.78 3.80 -12.81
CA GLN A 96 12.54 3.03 -13.80
C GLN A 96 12.02 3.25 -15.23
N PHE A 97 10.70 3.26 -15.43
CA PHE A 97 10.12 3.55 -16.74
C PHE A 97 10.49 4.95 -17.22
N SER A 98 10.47 5.94 -16.32
CA SER A 98 10.85 7.31 -16.64
C SER A 98 12.31 7.41 -17.08
N VAL A 99 13.23 6.76 -16.38
CA VAL A 99 14.64 6.66 -16.77
C VAL A 99 14.78 5.98 -18.13
N ALA A 100 14.15 4.82 -18.33
CA ALA A 100 14.23 4.07 -19.58
C ALA A 100 13.73 4.89 -20.79
N LYS A 101 12.69 5.72 -20.62
CA LYS A 101 12.23 6.65 -21.67
C LYS A 101 13.27 7.69 -22.02
N LEU A 102 13.96 8.25 -21.03
CA LEU A 102 14.99 9.27 -21.25
C LEU A 102 16.20 8.68 -21.97
N GLU A 103 16.64 7.49 -21.55
CA GLU A 103 17.72 6.75 -22.20
C GLU A 103 17.38 6.40 -23.65
N ALA A 104 16.16 5.92 -23.92
CA ALA A 104 15.73 5.64 -25.29
C ALA A 104 15.65 6.89 -26.16
N ARG A 105 15.19 8.03 -25.62
CA ARG A 105 15.22 9.31 -26.34
C ARG A 105 16.64 9.77 -26.64
N LEU A 106 17.54 9.65 -25.68
CA LEU A 106 18.96 9.99 -25.87
C LEU A 106 19.57 9.13 -26.98
N ALA A 107 19.29 7.82 -26.97
CA ALA A 107 19.77 6.90 -28.00
C ALA A 107 19.24 7.27 -29.40
N ILE A 108 17.96 7.65 -29.52
CA ILE A 108 17.38 8.12 -30.78
C ILE A 108 18.10 9.39 -31.27
N VAL A 109 18.33 10.37 -30.39
CA VAL A 109 19.02 11.62 -30.75
C VAL A 109 20.47 11.35 -31.18
N GLN A 110 21.18 10.47 -30.48
CA GLN A 110 22.53 10.07 -30.85
C GLN A 110 22.58 9.40 -32.23
N GLN A 111 21.63 8.50 -32.51
CA GLN A 111 21.52 7.88 -33.84
C GLN A 111 21.28 8.92 -34.94
N ILE A 112 20.37 9.87 -34.74
CA ILE A 112 20.09 10.94 -35.70
C ILE A 112 21.35 11.76 -35.98
N ASN A 113 22.06 12.19 -34.93
CA ASN A 113 23.30 12.97 -35.08
C ASN A 113 24.39 12.18 -35.81
N ASP A 114 24.52 10.88 -35.52
CA ASP A 114 25.48 10.00 -36.20
C ASP A 114 25.13 9.81 -37.69
N PHE A 115 23.84 9.74 -38.03
CA PHE A 115 23.38 9.69 -39.41
C PHE A 115 23.68 11.01 -40.15
N GLU A 116 23.36 12.16 -39.57
CA GLU A 116 23.65 13.48 -40.15
C GLU A 116 25.16 13.69 -40.35
N ALA A 117 25.98 13.27 -39.38
CA ALA A 117 27.43 13.35 -39.49
C ALA A 117 27.99 12.48 -40.63
N ARG A 118 27.38 11.33 -40.92
CA ARG A 118 27.78 10.46 -42.05
C ARG A 118 27.36 11.05 -43.40
N GLU A 119 26.14 11.59 -43.50
CA GLU A 119 25.68 12.27 -44.72
C GLU A 119 26.55 13.49 -45.07
N LEU A 120 26.97 14.28 -44.08
CA LEU A 120 27.83 15.46 -44.29
C LEU A 120 29.25 15.12 -44.77
N VAL A 121 29.73 13.90 -44.53
CA VAL A 121 31.06 13.43 -44.95
C VAL A 121 31.01 12.71 -46.32
N GLY A 122 29.82 12.57 -46.93
CA GLY A 122 29.67 12.04 -48.29
C GLY A 122 30.03 10.56 -48.45
N LEU A 123 29.75 9.74 -47.43
CA LEU A 123 29.77 8.28 -47.51
C LEU A 123 28.37 7.71 -47.71
#